data_AF-A0AA37KSN5-F1
#
_entry.id   AF-A0AA37KSN5-F1
#
_cell.length_a   1.000
_cell.length_b   1.000
_cell.length_c   1.000
_cell.angle_alpha   90.00
_cell.angle_beta   90.00
_cell.angle_gamma   90.00
#
_symmetry.space_group_name_H-M   'P 1'
#
loop_
_entity.id
_entity.type
_entity.pdbx_description
1 polymer ?
#
loop_
_entity_poly.entity_id
_entity_poly.type
_entity_poly.pdbx_seq_one_letter_code
_entity_poly.pdbx_strand_id
1 'polypeptide(L)'
;MQDIFHNLEIVDVKGWYVSEFSAGNTNSQKARIALEERYWPITEITERFNRQSVSYQLSKRDCLHKWLKYKEGFSAELVRILLKDFHLQKGDIVADPFMGSGTTALVSMFNGYNSLGFDILPMSKIAIHVKTAIYTYNILELKELLKEIINLNVPEEYDGRTPEIRITKDGYPRETSRELAYYKEHFLNSRYSENTKMLLELCTLNALERISYSAKDGQYLRWDWRCPKIIAAAEAREKTGRKPFVVKLDKGQLPSLKEVLTEELSGVIKDIEYLNNNPSGFDTQCKFIEGSALFELPKIADGTVSAVISSPPYCNRYDYTRTYAMELAYLGMSEAGVRKLRQDLLSCTVENKSKIEQLQDYYKQIGQQERYERTMNIVDENAALQEINNALKNRNENGEINNKGVLKMVEGYFTELTFLFSELYRVCKTGAYVAFVNDNVRYAGEVIPVDFLTTNLAEQIGFTPVKIYTLKQQKGNSSQQMKKYGRVALRKSITIWKK
;
A
#
# COMPACT_ATOMS: atom_id res chain seq x y z
N MET A 1 -33.57 -5.20 13.58
CA MET A 1 -32.14 -4.92 13.33
C MET A 1 -31.37 -5.91 14.19
N GLN A 2 -31.00 -7.08 13.64
CA GLN A 2 -30.20 -8.06 14.38
C GLN A 2 -28.76 -7.53 14.43
N ASP A 3 -28.21 -7.40 15.63
CA ASP A 3 -26.89 -6.83 15.87
C ASP A 3 -25.81 -7.78 15.31
N ILE A 4 -25.21 -7.39 14.18
CA ILE A 4 -24.32 -8.20 13.33
C ILE A 4 -23.00 -8.55 14.06
N PHE A 5 -22.70 -7.87 15.17
CA PHE A 5 -21.46 -8.02 15.93
C PHE A 5 -21.77 -8.51 17.36
N HIS A 6 -22.08 -9.79 17.51
CA HIS A 6 -22.35 -10.41 18.81
C HIS A 6 -21.11 -10.48 19.72
N ASN A 7 -21.33 -10.15 21.00
CA ASN A 7 -20.57 -10.42 22.23
C ASN A 7 -19.16 -11.04 22.08
N LEU A 8 -18.15 -10.18 22.16
CA LEU A 8 -16.77 -10.55 22.52
C LEU A 8 -16.37 -9.75 23.76
N GLU A 9 -15.59 -10.37 24.66
CA GLU A 9 -15.17 -9.80 25.94
C GLU A 9 -14.58 -8.39 25.77
N ILE A 10 -15.15 -7.40 26.47
CA ILE A 10 -14.57 -6.07 26.60
C ILE A 10 -13.26 -6.22 27.36
N VAL A 11 -12.15 -6.12 26.64
CA VAL A 11 -10.82 -6.17 27.23
C VAL A 11 -10.50 -4.80 27.82
N ASP A 12 -9.82 -4.77 28.96
CA ASP A 12 -9.43 -3.56 29.70
C ASP A 12 -9.06 -2.41 28.77
N VAL A 13 -9.90 -1.36 28.79
CA VAL A 13 -9.85 -0.18 27.93
C VAL A 13 -8.70 0.78 28.29
N LYS A 14 -8.03 0.56 29.43
CA LYS A 14 -6.95 1.43 29.90
C LYS A 14 -5.80 1.49 28.88
N GLY A 15 -5.65 2.64 28.23
CA GLY A 15 -4.53 2.98 27.36
C GLY A 15 -4.84 3.08 25.87
N TRP A 16 -6.07 2.81 25.42
CA TRP A 16 -6.47 3.02 24.01
C TRP A 16 -7.29 4.29 23.80
N TYR A 17 -7.95 4.79 24.85
CA TYR A 17 -8.60 6.10 24.84
C TYR A 17 -7.53 7.19 24.89
N VAL A 18 -7.56 8.10 23.92
CA VAL A 18 -6.64 9.24 23.85
C VAL A 18 -7.33 10.47 24.41
N SER A 19 -6.89 10.91 25.59
CA SER A 19 -7.38 12.14 26.23
C SER A 19 -6.48 13.36 26.02
N GLU A 20 -5.24 13.15 25.57
CA GLU A 20 -4.27 14.20 25.25
C GLU A 20 -3.76 14.00 23.82
N PHE A 21 -4.15 14.91 22.92
CA PHE A 21 -3.73 14.89 21.52
C PHE A 21 -2.56 15.82 21.24
N SER A 22 -2.39 16.89 22.02
CA SER A 22 -1.29 17.84 21.88
C SER A 22 -0.33 17.72 23.06
N ALA A 23 0.89 17.25 22.79
CA ALA A 23 1.90 17.08 23.84
C ALA A 23 2.15 18.38 24.63
N GLY A 24 1.94 18.33 25.94
CA GLY A 24 2.11 19.50 26.80
C GLY A 24 1.01 20.56 26.63
N ASN A 25 -0.12 20.20 26.02
CA ASN A 25 -1.30 21.04 25.84
C ASN A 25 -1.00 22.39 25.16
N THR A 26 -0.04 22.42 24.23
CA THR A 26 0.38 23.66 23.56
C THR A 26 -0.57 24.11 22.45
N ASN A 27 -1.47 23.23 21.99
CA ASN A 27 -2.45 23.51 20.95
C ASN A 27 -3.85 23.07 21.38
N SER A 28 -4.88 23.63 20.72
CA SER A 28 -6.25 23.14 20.88
C SER A 28 -6.34 21.64 20.53
N GLN A 29 -7.14 20.94 21.32
CA GLN A 29 -7.45 19.52 21.15
C GLN A 29 -8.95 19.21 21.36
N LYS A 30 -9.79 20.26 21.43
CA LYS A 30 -11.22 20.15 21.70
C LYS A 30 -11.92 19.33 20.62
N ALA A 31 -11.61 19.56 19.35
CA ALA A 31 -12.28 18.87 18.25
C ALA A 31 -11.87 17.38 18.20
N ARG A 32 -10.58 17.08 18.39
CA ARG A 32 -10.10 15.68 18.47
C ARG A 32 -10.65 14.93 19.69
N ILE A 33 -10.77 15.58 20.85
CA ILE A 33 -11.44 15.00 22.03
C ILE A 33 -12.91 14.72 21.73
N ALA A 34 -13.62 15.64 21.08
CA ALA A 34 -15.02 15.41 20.71
C ALA A 34 -15.20 14.23 19.74
N LEU A 35 -14.24 13.99 18.83
CA LEU A 35 -14.24 12.78 18.00
C LEU A 35 -14.04 11.52 18.84
N GLU A 36 -13.11 11.57 19.81
CA GLU A 36 -12.87 10.46 20.73
C GLU A 36 -14.15 10.11 21.49
N GLU A 37 -14.80 11.09 22.11
CA GLU A 37 -16.07 10.91 22.84
C GLU A 37 -17.19 10.37 21.95
N ARG A 38 -17.28 10.84 20.69
CA ARG A 38 -18.34 10.45 19.74
C ARG A 38 -18.21 9.01 19.26
N TYR A 39 -17.00 8.55 18.92
CA TYR A 39 -16.80 7.24 18.28
C TYR A 39 -16.27 6.16 19.21
N TRP A 40 -15.83 6.52 20.41
CA TRP A 40 -15.46 5.53 21.43
C TRP A 40 -16.57 4.50 21.73
N PRO A 41 -17.87 4.87 21.81
CA PRO A 41 -18.94 3.91 22.09
C PRO A 41 -19.08 2.78 21.04
N ILE A 42 -18.65 3.02 19.79
CA ILE A 42 -18.67 2.01 18.71
C ILE A 42 -17.29 1.36 18.49
N THR A 43 -16.33 1.65 19.36
CA THR A 43 -14.97 1.12 19.30
C THR A 43 -14.87 -0.17 20.12
N GLU A 44 -14.25 -1.19 19.54
CA GLU A 44 -13.99 -2.47 20.19
C GLU A 44 -12.51 -2.82 20.13
N ILE A 45 -11.90 -3.04 21.30
CA ILE A 45 -10.57 -3.60 21.40
C ILE A 45 -10.67 -5.11 21.20
N THR A 46 -10.15 -5.63 20.09
CA THR A 46 -10.46 -6.99 19.66
C THR A 46 -9.21 -7.87 19.49
N GLU A 47 -9.38 -9.18 19.73
CA GLU A 47 -8.42 -10.22 19.31
C GLU A 47 -8.79 -10.86 17.98
N ARG A 48 -9.99 -10.59 17.48
CA ARG A 48 -10.49 -11.06 16.18
C ARG A 48 -9.52 -10.71 15.05
N PHE A 49 -8.85 -9.57 15.19
CA PHE A 49 -7.76 -9.13 14.33
C PHE A 49 -6.53 -8.87 15.18
N ASN A 50 -5.35 -9.02 14.59
CA ASN A 50 -4.08 -8.75 15.25
C ASN A 50 -3.08 -8.14 14.25
N ARG A 51 -1.90 -7.74 14.72
CA ARG A 51 -0.87 -7.12 13.86
C ARG A 51 -0.54 -7.96 12.61
N GLN A 52 -0.61 -9.28 12.69
CA GLN A 52 -0.33 -10.16 11.56
C GLN A 52 -1.47 -10.15 10.54
N SER A 53 -2.74 -9.99 10.97
CA SER A 53 -3.89 -9.96 10.07
C SER A 53 -4.05 -8.64 9.31
N VAL A 54 -3.55 -7.53 9.88
CA VAL A 54 -3.55 -6.20 9.24
C VAL A 54 -2.20 -5.82 8.60
N SER A 55 -1.34 -6.81 8.33
CA SER A 55 -0.08 -6.63 7.63
C SER A 55 0.22 -7.85 6.72
N TYR A 56 1.25 -7.77 5.88
CA TYR A 56 1.66 -8.86 4.98
C TYR A 56 2.18 -10.13 5.69
N GLN A 57 2.25 -10.17 7.03
CA GLN A 57 2.92 -11.25 7.75
C GLN A 57 2.30 -12.63 7.53
N LEU A 58 0.98 -12.75 7.54
CA LEU A 58 0.29 -14.03 7.27
C LEU A 58 0.37 -14.40 5.78
N SER A 59 0.32 -13.40 4.90
CA SER A 59 0.38 -13.56 3.44
C SER A 59 1.70 -14.18 2.95
N LYS A 60 2.78 -14.13 3.75
CA LYS A 60 4.08 -14.74 3.42
C LYS A 60 4.04 -16.26 3.22
N ARG A 61 3.03 -16.94 3.79
CA ARG A 61 2.91 -18.40 3.74
C ARG A 61 1.67 -18.86 2.96
N ASP A 62 0.82 -17.93 2.57
CA ASP A 62 -0.43 -18.22 1.87
C ASP A 62 -0.16 -18.33 0.36
N CYS A 63 -0.75 -19.35 -0.27
CA CYS A 63 -0.62 -19.63 -1.69
C CYS A 63 -1.12 -18.41 -2.50
N LEU A 64 -0.45 -18.07 -3.61
CA LEU A 64 -0.68 -16.85 -4.42
C LEU A 64 -0.38 -15.51 -3.71
N HIS A 65 -0.75 -15.34 -2.44
CA HIS A 65 -0.47 -14.11 -1.71
C HIS A 65 1.04 -13.90 -1.53
N LYS A 66 1.82 -14.98 -1.41
CA LYS A 66 3.30 -14.93 -1.33
C LYS A 66 4.00 -14.55 -2.65
N TRP A 67 3.31 -14.61 -3.80
CA TRP A 67 3.92 -14.39 -5.12
C TRP A 67 4.28 -12.93 -5.40
N LEU A 68 3.94 -11.97 -4.54
CA LEU A 68 4.51 -10.64 -4.57
C LEU A 68 4.90 -10.24 -3.16
N LYS A 69 6.19 -9.99 -2.92
CA LYS A 69 6.70 -9.53 -1.61
C LYS A 69 6.32 -8.06 -1.37
N TYR A 70 5.05 -7.83 -1.02
CA TYR A 70 4.44 -6.51 -0.83
C TYR A 70 4.15 -6.25 0.65
N LYS A 71 4.95 -5.41 1.32
CA LYS A 71 4.91 -5.29 2.79
C LYS A 71 3.66 -4.55 3.30
N GLU A 72 2.99 -3.82 2.42
CA GLU A 72 1.95 -2.83 2.75
C GLU A 72 0.51 -3.36 2.59
N GLY A 73 0.32 -4.67 2.39
CA GLY A 73 -1.00 -5.30 2.35
C GLY A 73 -1.51 -5.79 3.72
N PHE A 74 -2.79 -6.16 3.80
CA PHE A 74 -3.39 -6.94 4.90
C PHE A 74 -3.52 -8.42 4.52
N SER A 75 -3.91 -9.25 5.49
CA SER A 75 -4.02 -10.71 5.33
C SER A 75 -5.30 -11.14 4.61
N ALA A 76 -5.23 -12.32 3.98
CA ALA A 76 -6.39 -12.97 3.39
C ALA A 76 -7.49 -13.26 4.42
N GLU A 77 -7.10 -13.61 5.65
CA GLU A 77 -8.03 -13.96 6.72
C GLU A 77 -8.89 -12.77 7.16
N LEU A 78 -8.30 -11.57 7.25
CA LEU A 78 -9.06 -10.35 7.52
C LEU A 78 -10.18 -10.15 6.47
N VAL A 79 -9.87 -10.38 5.19
CA VAL A 79 -10.86 -10.24 4.12
C VAL A 79 -11.95 -11.30 4.25
N ARG A 80 -11.61 -12.57 4.47
CA ARG A 80 -12.61 -13.65 4.64
C ARG A 80 -13.59 -13.35 5.75
N ILE A 81 -13.07 -12.88 6.89
CA ILE A 81 -13.87 -12.49 8.05
C ILE A 81 -14.86 -11.36 7.69
N LEU A 82 -14.38 -10.31 7.03
CA LEU A 82 -15.23 -9.17 6.65
C LEU A 82 -16.26 -9.53 5.57
N LEU A 83 -15.88 -10.32 4.56
CA LEU A 83 -16.82 -10.80 3.53
C LEU A 83 -18.00 -11.57 4.14
N LYS A 84 -17.72 -12.38 5.16
CA LYS A 84 -18.74 -13.13 5.90
C LYS A 84 -19.68 -12.19 6.67
N ASP A 85 -19.15 -11.17 7.33
CA ASP A 85 -19.93 -10.20 8.10
C ASP A 85 -20.80 -9.31 7.20
N PHE A 86 -20.37 -9.05 5.97
CA PHE A 86 -21.07 -8.13 5.07
C PHE A 86 -22.28 -8.77 4.37
N HIS A 87 -22.54 -10.07 4.61
CA HIS A 87 -23.70 -10.80 4.10
C HIS A 87 -23.89 -10.70 2.57
N LEU A 88 -22.77 -10.65 1.84
CA LEU A 88 -22.74 -10.54 0.38
C LEU A 88 -23.28 -11.79 -0.31
N GLN A 89 -23.90 -11.60 -1.47
CA GLN A 89 -24.36 -12.67 -2.35
C GLN A 89 -23.30 -13.03 -3.39
N LYS A 90 -23.26 -14.28 -3.83
CA LYS A 90 -22.32 -14.71 -4.87
C LYS A 90 -22.54 -13.87 -6.14
N GLY A 91 -21.45 -13.47 -6.79
CA GLY A 91 -21.46 -12.54 -7.93
C GLY A 91 -21.50 -11.06 -7.53
N ASP A 92 -21.67 -10.70 -6.26
CA ASP A 92 -21.51 -9.32 -5.81
C ASP A 92 -20.10 -8.78 -6.09
N ILE A 93 -19.99 -7.45 -6.25
CA ILE A 93 -18.72 -6.77 -6.53
C ILE A 93 -18.13 -6.22 -5.24
N VAL A 94 -16.93 -6.67 -4.91
CA VAL A 94 -16.12 -6.16 -3.79
C VAL A 94 -15.02 -5.27 -4.34
N ALA A 95 -14.99 -4.02 -3.89
CA ALA A 95 -14.04 -3.03 -4.37
C ALA A 95 -12.83 -2.84 -3.46
N ASP A 96 -11.67 -2.57 -4.06
CA ASP A 96 -10.45 -2.12 -3.38
C ASP A 96 -9.82 -0.93 -4.14
N PRO A 97 -9.96 0.33 -3.67
CA PRO A 97 -9.33 1.50 -4.28
C PRO A 97 -7.80 1.53 -4.16
N PHE A 98 -7.19 0.59 -3.44
CA PHE A 98 -5.74 0.50 -3.24
C PHE A 98 -5.28 -0.96 -3.34
N MET A 99 -5.60 -1.60 -4.47
CA MET A 99 -5.60 -3.06 -4.63
C MET A 99 -4.23 -3.72 -4.35
N GLY A 100 -3.11 -3.03 -4.59
CA GLY A 100 -1.78 -3.50 -4.21
C GLY A 100 -1.47 -4.89 -4.77
N SER A 101 -1.16 -5.80 -3.86
CA SER A 101 -0.85 -7.20 -4.18
C SER A 101 -2.07 -8.08 -4.50
N GLY A 102 -3.30 -7.54 -4.40
CA GLY A 102 -4.54 -8.24 -4.75
C GLY A 102 -5.20 -9.06 -3.66
N THR A 103 -4.94 -8.76 -2.38
CA THR A 103 -5.50 -9.60 -1.30
C THR A 103 -7.03 -9.62 -1.34
N THR A 104 -7.68 -8.45 -1.40
CA THR A 104 -9.15 -8.37 -1.53
C THR A 104 -9.62 -9.05 -2.81
N ALA A 105 -8.95 -8.81 -3.93
CA ALA A 105 -9.31 -9.36 -5.23
C ALA A 105 -9.38 -10.90 -5.21
N LEU A 106 -8.29 -11.54 -4.80
CA LEU A 106 -8.16 -12.99 -4.78
C LEU A 106 -9.11 -13.65 -3.78
N VAL A 107 -9.20 -13.10 -2.57
CA VAL A 107 -10.10 -13.66 -1.55
C VAL A 107 -11.55 -13.54 -1.99
N SER A 108 -11.95 -12.41 -2.58
CA SER A 108 -13.28 -12.24 -3.15
C SER A 108 -13.57 -13.28 -4.22
N MET A 109 -12.68 -13.44 -5.22
CA MET A 109 -12.85 -14.42 -6.29
C MET A 109 -12.97 -15.86 -5.77
N PHE A 110 -12.08 -16.28 -4.86
CA PHE A 110 -12.12 -17.62 -4.28
C PHE A 110 -13.32 -17.85 -3.35
N ASN A 111 -14.02 -16.78 -2.95
CA ASN A 111 -15.28 -16.86 -2.23
C ASN A 111 -16.48 -16.53 -3.12
N GLY A 112 -16.34 -16.59 -4.45
CA GLY A 112 -17.45 -16.45 -5.38
C GLY A 112 -18.00 -15.03 -5.54
N TYR A 113 -17.19 -14.02 -5.25
CA TYR A 113 -17.49 -12.60 -5.46
C TYR A 113 -16.62 -12.04 -6.59
N ASN A 114 -17.17 -11.12 -7.37
CA ASN A 114 -16.40 -10.34 -8.33
C ASN A 114 -15.55 -9.31 -7.60
N SER A 115 -14.43 -8.91 -8.19
CA SER A 115 -13.61 -7.82 -7.64
C SER A 115 -13.43 -6.68 -8.64
N LEU A 116 -13.41 -5.46 -8.10
CA LEU A 116 -13.07 -4.23 -8.79
C LEU A 116 -11.97 -3.54 -8.01
N GLY A 117 -10.91 -3.08 -8.66
CA GLY A 117 -9.94 -2.30 -7.92
C GLY A 117 -8.94 -1.56 -8.77
N PHE A 118 -8.20 -0.74 -8.06
CA PHE A 118 -7.38 0.31 -8.63
C PHE A 118 -6.01 0.27 -7.97
N ASP A 119 -4.98 0.42 -8.78
CA ASP A 119 -3.66 0.75 -8.28
C ASP A 119 -2.87 1.45 -9.38
N ILE A 120 -2.03 2.40 -9.00
CA ILE A 120 -1.17 3.14 -9.91
C ILE A 120 0.21 2.49 -10.09
N LEU A 121 0.54 1.56 -9.20
CA LEU A 121 1.82 0.85 -9.17
C LEU A 121 1.89 -0.20 -10.30
N PRO A 122 2.84 -0.11 -11.26
CA PRO A 122 2.92 -1.05 -12.39
C PRO A 122 3.13 -2.52 -11.99
N MET A 123 3.90 -2.80 -10.93
CA MET A 123 4.01 -4.17 -10.41
C MET A 123 2.71 -4.72 -9.84
N SER A 124 1.78 -3.87 -9.37
CA SER A 124 0.45 -4.32 -8.94
C SER A 124 -0.28 -4.93 -10.13
N LYS A 125 -0.29 -4.27 -11.30
CA LYS A 125 -0.88 -4.80 -12.54
C LYS A 125 -0.36 -6.19 -12.91
N ILE A 126 0.96 -6.35 -12.91
CA ILE A 126 1.61 -7.63 -13.22
C ILE A 126 1.17 -8.69 -12.21
N ALA A 127 1.22 -8.36 -10.92
CA ALA A 127 0.86 -9.30 -9.86
C ALA A 127 -0.62 -9.70 -9.90
N ILE A 128 -1.55 -8.76 -10.13
CA ILE A 128 -2.98 -9.08 -10.24
C ILE A 128 -3.21 -10.00 -11.43
N HIS A 129 -2.75 -9.62 -12.62
CA HIS A 129 -2.92 -10.41 -13.85
C HIS A 129 -2.47 -11.85 -13.65
N VAL A 130 -1.22 -12.02 -13.19
CA VAL A 130 -0.60 -13.34 -13.00
C VAL A 130 -1.35 -14.18 -11.95
N LYS A 131 -1.75 -13.58 -10.83
CA LYS A 131 -2.46 -14.30 -9.76
C LYS A 131 -3.89 -14.66 -10.13
N THR A 132 -4.58 -13.83 -10.93
CA THR A 132 -5.95 -14.09 -11.38
C THR A 132 -6.02 -15.04 -12.58
N ALA A 133 -4.93 -15.16 -13.34
CA ALA A 133 -4.79 -16.08 -14.46
C ALA A 133 -4.48 -17.54 -14.04
N ILE A 134 -4.61 -17.87 -12.75
CA ILE A 134 -4.08 -19.10 -12.15
C ILE A 134 -4.50 -20.39 -12.87
N TYR A 135 -5.75 -20.47 -13.33
CA TYR A 135 -6.29 -21.66 -14.01
C TYR A 135 -6.06 -21.67 -15.54
N THR A 136 -5.33 -20.69 -16.07
CA THR A 136 -5.09 -20.55 -17.52
C THR A 136 -3.67 -20.97 -17.95
N TYR A 137 -2.79 -21.27 -16.99
CA TYR A 137 -1.40 -21.61 -17.26
C TYR A 137 -1.25 -23.00 -17.87
N ASN A 138 -0.41 -23.10 -18.91
CA ASN A 138 0.06 -24.37 -19.44
C ASN A 138 1.28 -24.87 -18.64
N ILE A 139 1.10 -25.90 -17.82
CA ILE A 139 2.17 -26.46 -16.99
C ILE A 139 3.36 -26.97 -17.81
N LEU A 140 3.13 -27.52 -19.01
CA LEU A 140 4.22 -27.99 -19.86
C LEU A 140 5.06 -26.81 -20.37
N GLU A 141 4.40 -25.73 -20.79
CA GLU A 141 5.08 -24.49 -21.19
C GLU A 141 5.92 -23.91 -20.05
N LEU A 142 5.39 -23.87 -18.82
CA LEU A 142 6.14 -23.39 -17.65
C LEU A 142 7.35 -24.28 -17.32
N LYS A 143 7.23 -25.59 -17.50
CA LYS A 143 8.35 -26.54 -17.31
C LYS A 143 9.41 -26.40 -18.41
N GLU A 144 9.02 -26.06 -19.64
CA GLU A 144 9.97 -25.71 -20.71
C GLU A 144 10.70 -24.41 -20.37
N LEU A 145 9.98 -23.37 -19.96
CA LEU A 145 10.57 -22.09 -19.52
C LEU A 145 11.59 -22.31 -18.41
N LEU A 146 11.25 -23.10 -17.39
CA LEU A 146 12.16 -23.41 -16.28
C LEU A 146 13.45 -24.10 -16.77
N LYS A 147 13.33 -25.08 -17.67
CA LYS A 147 14.49 -25.75 -18.27
C LYS A 147 15.34 -24.79 -19.08
N GLU A 148 14.72 -23.87 -19.81
CA GLU A 148 15.44 -22.86 -20.58
C GLU A 148 16.21 -21.92 -19.66
N ILE A 149 15.60 -21.39 -18.60
CA ILE A 149 16.27 -20.54 -17.60
C ILE A 149 17.51 -21.21 -17.00
N ILE A 150 17.42 -22.51 -16.67
CA ILE A 150 18.53 -23.28 -16.11
C ILE A 150 19.70 -23.36 -17.11
N ASN A 151 19.40 -23.57 -18.39
CA ASN A 151 20.40 -23.77 -19.43
C ASN A 151 20.87 -22.48 -20.13
N LEU A 152 20.16 -21.36 -19.93
CA LEU A 152 20.46 -20.09 -20.59
C LEU A 152 21.80 -19.53 -20.11
N ASN A 153 22.67 -19.16 -21.05
CA ASN A 153 23.93 -18.49 -20.77
C ASN A 153 23.94 -17.17 -21.53
N VAL A 154 24.45 -16.11 -20.89
CA VAL A 154 24.56 -14.80 -21.54
C VAL A 154 25.77 -14.83 -22.49
N PRO A 155 25.59 -14.64 -23.81
CA PRO A 155 26.68 -14.64 -24.80
C PRO A 155 27.75 -13.61 -24.43
N GLU A 156 29.04 -13.92 -24.54
CA GLU A 156 30.14 -13.03 -24.08
C GLU A 156 30.07 -11.63 -24.71
N GLU A 157 29.65 -11.54 -25.97
CA GLU A 157 29.50 -10.33 -26.75
C GLU A 157 28.35 -9.43 -26.30
N TYR A 158 27.41 -9.94 -25.49
CA TYR A 158 26.29 -9.14 -25.00
C TYR A 158 26.76 -8.07 -24.02
N ASP A 159 26.48 -6.79 -24.29
CA ASP A 159 26.93 -5.67 -23.46
C ASP A 159 25.79 -4.85 -22.83
N GLY A 160 24.54 -5.24 -23.08
CA GLY A 160 23.33 -4.60 -22.54
C GLY A 160 23.28 -4.57 -21.02
N ARG A 161 22.48 -3.63 -20.47
CA ARG A 161 22.35 -3.39 -19.02
C ARG A 161 20.92 -3.05 -18.66
N THR A 162 20.49 -3.52 -17.49
CA THR A 162 19.15 -3.19 -16.99
C THR A 162 19.04 -1.68 -16.75
N PRO A 163 17.88 -1.06 -17.01
CA PRO A 163 17.73 0.37 -16.81
C PRO A 163 17.93 0.76 -15.33
N GLU A 164 18.53 1.93 -15.12
CA GLU A 164 18.77 2.49 -13.80
C GLU A 164 18.23 3.93 -13.71
N ILE A 165 17.85 4.31 -12.50
CA ILE A 165 17.55 5.68 -12.12
C ILE A 165 18.53 6.11 -11.02
N ARG A 166 18.66 7.39 -10.72
CA ARG A 166 19.64 7.94 -9.78
C ARG A 166 19.63 7.24 -8.43
N ILE A 167 18.46 6.89 -7.90
CA ILE A 167 18.37 6.19 -6.61
C ILE A 167 18.87 4.73 -6.71
N THR A 168 18.63 4.05 -7.83
CA THR A 168 19.02 2.64 -8.04
C THR A 168 20.40 2.47 -8.67
N LYS A 169 21.03 3.55 -9.12
CA LYS A 169 22.34 3.55 -9.76
C LYS A 169 23.35 2.67 -9.02
N ASP A 170 24.11 1.87 -9.76
CA ASP A 170 25.11 0.93 -9.25
C ASP A 170 24.51 -0.11 -8.29
N GLY A 171 23.21 -0.35 -8.41
CA GLY A 171 22.46 -1.16 -7.46
C GLY A 171 22.67 -2.66 -7.65
N TYR A 172 23.19 -3.06 -8.81
CA TYR A 172 23.50 -4.44 -9.14
C TYR A 172 25.00 -4.62 -9.40
N PRO A 173 25.57 -5.82 -9.15
CA PRO A 173 26.81 -6.22 -9.79
C PRO A 173 26.70 -6.07 -11.31
N ARG A 174 27.82 -5.76 -11.98
CA ARG A 174 27.87 -5.57 -13.44
C ARG A 174 27.31 -6.76 -14.21
N GLU A 175 27.71 -7.98 -13.83
CA GLU A 175 27.22 -9.21 -14.45
C GLU A 175 25.73 -9.44 -14.20
N THR A 176 25.23 -9.15 -12.99
CA THR A 176 23.79 -9.26 -12.71
C THR A 176 22.95 -8.25 -13.52
N SER A 177 23.43 -7.02 -13.68
CA SER A 177 22.76 -6.01 -14.52
C SER A 177 22.70 -6.44 -15.99
N ARG A 178 23.76 -7.10 -16.46
CA ARG A 178 23.89 -7.69 -17.79
C ARG A 178 22.95 -8.89 -17.99
N GLU A 179 22.93 -9.82 -17.03
CA GLU A 179 22.01 -10.96 -17.01
C GLU A 179 20.56 -10.50 -17.04
N LEU A 180 20.17 -9.52 -16.21
CA LEU A 180 18.81 -8.99 -16.18
C LEU A 180 18.35 -8.44 -17.54
N ALA A 181 19.21 -7.68 -18.21
CA ALA A 181 18.90 -7.13 -19.53
C ALA A 181 18.75 -8.23 -20.59
N TYR A 182 19.70 -9.16 -20.63
CA TYR A 182 19.68 -10.27 -21.57
C TYR A 182 18.45 -11.16 -21.37
N TYR A 183 18.16 -11.56 -20.14
CA TYR A 183 16.99 -12.40 -19.83
C TYR A 183 15.70 -11.69 -20.24
N LYS A 184 15.57 -10.39 -19.95
CA LYS A 184 14.39 -9.61 -20.33
C LYS A 184 14.21 -9.56 -21.85
N GLU A 185 15.24 -9.23 -22.61
CA GLU A 185 15.19 -9.18 -24.08
C GLU A 185 14.94 -10.55 -24.70
N HIS A 186 15.61 -11.59 -24.20
CA HIS A 186 15.49 -12.96 -24.66
C HIS A 186 14.06 -13.48 -24.49
N PHE A 187 13.48 -13.35 -23.29
CA PHE A 187 12.14 -13.86 -23.02
C PHE A 187 11.04 -12.98 -23.58
N LEU A 188 11.25 -11.67 -23.74
CA LEU A 188 10.30 -10.80 -24.45
C LEU A 188 10.10 -11.25 -25.90
N ASN A 189 11.19 -11.60 -26.59
CA ASN A 189 11.19 -12.07 -27.99
C ASN A 189 10.94 -13.58 -28.15
N SER A 190 10.67 -14.29 -27.06
CA SER A 190 10.44 -15.74 -27.08
C SER A 190 9.04 -16.13 -27.55
N ARG A 191 8.86 -17.43 -27.81
CA ARG A 191 7.60 -18.06 -28.22
C ARG A 191 6.56 -18.23 -27.09
N TYR A 192 6.95 -17.97 -25.84
CA TYR A 192 6.09 -18.20 -24.69
C TYR A 192 4.84 -17.33 -24.73
N SER A 193 3.74 -17.83 -24.17
CA SER A 193 2.50 -17.07 -24.02
C SER A 193 2.71 -15.81 -23.17
N GLU A 194 1.88 -14.80 -23.40
CA GLU A 194 1.94 -13.55 -22.63
C GLU A 194 1.74 -13.78 -21.13
N ASN A 195 0.88 -14.74 -20.74
CA ASN A 195 0.70 -15.11 -19.34
C ASN A 195 2.00 -15.68 -18.73
N THR A 196 2.70 -16.55 -19.46
CA THR A 196 3.98 -17.13 -19.04
C THR A 196 5.07 -16.06 -18.95
N LYS A 197 5.15 -15.15 -19.92
CA LYS A 197 6.08 -14.01 -19.88
C LYS A 197 5.81 -13.08 -18.70
N MET A 198 4.54 -12.73 -18.44
CA MET A 198 4.18 -11.90 -17.28
C MET A 198 4.46 -12.59 -15.95
N LEU A 199 4.27 -13.91 -15.86
CA LEU A 199 4.63 -14.68 -14.68
C LEU A 199 6.14 -14.65 -14.43
N LEU A 200 6.96 -14.77 -15.49
CA LEU A 200 8.40 -14.60 -15.39
C LEU A 200 8.79 -13.18 -14.94
N GLU A 201 8.13 -12.15 -15.46
CA GLU A 201 8.36 -10.76 -15.04
C GLU A 201 8.07 -10.61 -13.53
N LEU A 202 6.99 -11.21 -13.01
CA LEU A 202 6.69 -11.23 -11.57
C LEU A 202 7.78 -11.95 -10.75
N CYS A 203 8.24 -13.11 -11.21
CA CYS A 203 9.34 -13.84 -10.56
C CYS A 203 10.62 -13.00 -10.53
N THR A 204 10.90 -12.29 -11.62
CA THR A 204 12.07 -11.40 -11.74
C THR A 204 11.95 -10.23 -10.77
N LEU A 205 10.79 -9.59 -10.66
CA LEU A 205 10.52 -8.52 -9.68
C LEU A 205 10.81 -8.97 -8.24
N ASN A 206 10.41 -10.19 -7.86
CA ASN A 206 10.71 -10.76 -6.54
C ASN A 206 12.19 -11.11 -6.33
N ALA A 207 12.93 -11.34 -7.41
CA ALA A 207 14.36 -11.66 -7.39
C ALA A 207 15.24 -10.42 -7.19
N LEU A 208 14.80 -9.24 -7.66
CA LEU A 208 15.61 -8.01 -7.72
C LEU A 208 16.26 -7.64 -6.39
N GLU A 209 15.53 -7.71 -5.28
CA GLU A 209 16.09 -7.40 -3.96
C GLU A 209 17.17 -8.41 -3.56
N ARG A 210 17.03 -9.70 -3.91
CA ARG A 210 17.99 -10.76 -3.53
C ARG A 210 19.32 -10.62 -4.26
N ILE A 211 19.28 -10.30 -5.54
CA ILE A 211 20.45 -10.22 -6.45
C ILE A 211 21.10 -8.83 -6.52
N SER A 212 20.54 -7.83 -5.83
CA SER A 212 21.10 -6.46 -5.78
C SER A 212 21.91 -6.20 -4.51
N TYR A 213 22.63 -5.09 -4.50
CA TYR A 213 23.23 -4.51 -3.29
C TYR A 213 22.19 -3.77 -2.42
N SER A 214 20.90 -3.87 -2.72
CA SER A 214 19.85 -3.14 -2.03
C SER A 214 19.01 -4.04 -1.12
N ALA A 215 18.44 -3.46 -0.08
CA ALA A 215 17.39 -4.07 0.72
C ALA A 215 16.33 -3.02 1.11
N LYS A 216 15.06 -3.43 1.15
CA LYS A 216 13.95 -2.56 1.55
C LYS A 216 13.92 -2.40 3.07
N ASP A 217 14.11 -1.17 3.56
CA ASP A 217 14.09 -0.85 4.99
C ASP A 217 13.19 0.35 5.28
N GLY A 218 11.91 0.05 5.59
CA GLY A 218 10.93 1.08 5.84
C GLY A 218 10.79 2.02 4.63
N GLN A 219 10.98 3.31 4.84
CA GLN A 219 10.76 4.36 3.84
C GLN A 219 11.89 4.49 2.80
N TYR A 220 12.95 3.66 2.88
CA TYR A 220 14.15 3.82 2.06
C TYR A 220 14.73 2.48 1.62
N LEU A 221 15.57 2.55 0.57
CA LEU A 221 16.50 1.49 0.23
C LEU A 221 17.78 1.67 1.06
N ARG A 222 18.20 0.59 1.74
CA ARG A 222 19.54 0.48 2.31
C ARG A 222 20.46 -0.18 1.30
N TRP A 223 21.73 0.22 1.35
CA TRP A 223 22.75 -0.25 0.43
C TRP A 223 23.82 -1.03 1.18
N ASP A 224 24.18 -2.16 0.60
CA ASP A 224 25.31 -2.99 0.99
C ASP A 224 26.61 -2.19 0.86
N TRP A 225 27.56 -2.44 1.75
CA TRP A 225 28.85 -1.74 1.77
C TRP A 225 29.66 -1.92 0.48
N ARG A 226 29.42 -2.99 -0.28
CA ARG A 226 30.05 -3.29 -1.57
C ARG A 226 29.48 -2.51 -2.75
N CYS A 227 28.37 -1.80 -2.55
CA CYS A 227 27.75 -1.01 -3.62
C CYS A 227 28.71 0.10 -4.08
N PRO A 228 29.03 0.23 -5.39
CA PRO A 228 30.01 1.21 -5.86
C PRO A 228 29.73 2.66 -5.43
N LYS A 229 28.46 3.10 -5.45
CA LYS A 229 28.10 4.45 -4.97
C LYS A 229 28.35 4.65 -3.48
N ILE A 230 28.29 3.59 -2.69
CA ILE A 230 28.57 3.63 -1.25
C ILE A 230 30.08 3.76 -1.01
N ILE A 231 30.89 2.98 -1.72
CA ILE A 231 32.34 3.08 -1.68
C ILE A 231 32.78 4.50 -2.07
N ALA A 232 32.32 4.99 -3.22
CA ALA A 232 32.63 6.34 -3.70
C ALA A 232 32.18 7.44 -2.73
N ALA A 233 31.01 7.30 -2.11
CA ALA A 233 30.53 8.26 -1.11
C ALA A 233 31.38 8.23 0.18
N ALA A 234 31.91 7.07 0.57
CA ALA A 234 32.79 6.94 1.74
C ALA A 234 34.13 7.64 1.49
N GLU A 235 34.76 7.36 0.35
CA GLU A 235 36.01 8.00 -0.09
C GLU A 235 35.86 9.53 -0.19
N ALA A 236 34.76 10.02 -0.76
CA ALA A 236 34.51 11.45 -0.87
C ALA A 236 34.38 12.15 0.49
N ARG A 237 33.84 11.47 1.51
CA ARG A 237 33.75 12.02 2.86
C ARG A 237 35.10 12.03 3.56
N GLU A 238 35.88 10.97 3.40
CA GLU A 238 37.23 10.89 3.95
C GLU A 238 38.12 12.01 3.39
N LYS A 239 38.05 12.26 2.07
CA LYS A 239 38.73 13.39 1.42
C LYS A 239 38.35 14.77 1.99
N THR A 240 37.16 14.90 2.59
CA THR A 240 36.70 16.16 3.22
C THR A 240 36.90 16.18 4.73
N GLY A 241 37.67 15.23 5.29
CA GLY A 241 37.93 15.13 6.73
C GLY A 241 36.70 14.74 7.56
N ARG A 242 35.61 14.31 6.93
CA ARG A 242 34.38 13.88 7.61
C ARG A 242 34.51 12.42 8.01
N LYS A 243 34.01 12.07 9.19
CA LYS A 243 33.96 10.67 9.64
C LYS A 243 33.24 9.78 8.61
N PRO A 244 33.74 8.55 8.36
CA PRO A 244 33.05 7.56 7.54
C PRO A 244 31.63 7.33 8.07
N PHE A 245 30.65 7.14 7.17
CA PHE A 245 29.33 6.69 7.61
C PHE A 245 29.37 5.19 7.91
N VAL A 246 28.65 4.79 8.96
CA VAL A 246 28.53 3.38 9.34
C VAL A 246 27.54 2.69 8.41
N VAL A 247 28.04 1.90 7.46
CA VAL A 247 27.21 0.99 6.67
C VAL A 247 26.99 -0.29 7.47
N LYS A 248 25.72 -0.60 7.76
CA LYS A 248 25.35 -1.77 8.56
C LYS A 248 24.86 -2.96 7.74
N LEU A 249 24.62 -2.75 6.44
CA LEU A 249 24.08 -3.81 5.59
C LEU A 249 25.23 -4.57 4.93
N ASP A 250 25.27 -5.87 5.20
CA ASP A 250 26.10 -6.84 4.50
C ASP A 250 25.19 -8.02 4.12
N LYS A 251 24.99 -8.22 2.83
CA LYS A 251 24.16 -9.27 2.26
C LYS A 251 24.93 -10.57 1.99
N GLY A 252 26.24 -10.63 2.29
CA GLY A 252 27.08 -11.78 1.97
C GLY A 252 27.14 -12.02 0.46
N GLN A 253 27.55 -13.22 0.04
CA GLN A 253 27.56 -13.56 -1.39
C GLN A 253 26.16 -13.42 -1.99
N LEU A 254 26.04 -12.61 -3.04
CA LEU A 254 24.77 -12.47 -3.76
C LEU A 254 24.57 -13.69 -4.65
N PRO A 255 23.37 -14.31 -4.66
CA PRO A 255 23.05 -15.38 -5.60
C PRO A 255 22.94 -14.82 -7.02
N SER A 256 23.13 -15.69 -8.02
CA SER A 256 22.92 -15.35 -9.43
C SER A 256 21.44 -15.16 -9.76
N LEU A 257 21.13 -14.45 -10.85
CA LEU A 257 19.75 -14.31 -11.33
C LEU A 257 19.14 -15.68 -11.64
N LYS A 258 19.91 -16.57 -12.29
CA LYS A 258 19.50 -17.91 -12.66
C LYS A 258 19.05 -18.76 -11.47
N GLU A 259 19.85 -18.77 -10.39
CA GLU A 259 19.53 -19.52 -9.17
C GLU A 259 18.21 -19.03 -8.55
N VAL A 260 18.06 -17.71 -8.40
CA VAL A 260 16.87 -17.12 -7.79
C VAL A 260 15.62 -17.33 -8.65
N LEU A 261 15.71 -17.14 -9.97
CA LEU A 261 14.58 -17.37 -10.87
C LEU A 261 14.16 -18.83 -10.91
N THR A 262 15.12 -19.75 -10.88
CA THR A 262 14.85 -21.19 -10.83
C THR A 262 14.07 -21.55 -9.56
N GLU A 263 14.47 -21.00 -8.41
CA GLU A 263 13.77 -21.18 -7.13
C GLU A 263 12.35 -20.60 -7.16
N GLU A 264 12.21 -19.33 -7.55
CA GLU A 264 10.93 -18.61 -7.56
C GLU A 264 9.95 -19.28 -8.54
N LEU A 265 10.37 -19.57 -9.78
CA LEU A 265 9.51 -20.19 -10.79
C LEU A 265 9.14 -21.63 -10.42
N SER A 266 10.07 -22.42 -9.86
CA SER A 266 9.76 -23.77 -9.36
C SER A 266 8.71 -23.74 -8.24
N GLY A 267 8.81 -22.74 -7.34
CA GLY A 267 7.83 -22.54 -6.28
C GLY A 267 6.45 -22.19 -6.82
N VAL A 268 6.39 -21.28 -7.81
CA VAL A 268 5.13 -20.89 -8.46
C VAL A 268 4.52 -22.06 -9.24
N ILE A 269 5.29 -22.82 -10.03
CA ILE A 269 4.77 -23.99 -10.76
C ILE A 269 4.10 -24.99 -9.81
N LYS A 270 4.72 -25.27 -8.65
CA LYS A 270 4.12 -26.14 -7.63
C LYS A 270 2.80 -25.61 -7.09
N ASP A 271 2.71 -24.31 -6.85
CA ASP A 271 1.46 -23.66 -6.41
C ASP A 271 0.37 -23.76 -7.49
N ILE A 272 0.71 -23.58 -8.77
CA ILE A 272 -0.22 -23.71 -9.91
C ILE A 272 -0.71 -25.17 -10.02
N GLU A 273 0.19 -26.15 -9.96
CA GLU A 273 -0.16 -27.58 -9.99
C GLU A 273 -1.08 -27.94 -8.82
N TYR A 274 -0.80 -27.44 -7.62
CA TYR A 274 -1.64 -27.64 -6.45
C TYR A 274 -3.06 -27.07 -6.64
N LEU A 275 -3.17 -25.83 -7.14
CA LEU A 275 -4.47 -25.17 -7.33
C LEU A 275 -5.26 -25.76 -8.50
N ASN A 276 -4.61 -26.19 -9.58
CA ASN A 276 -5.30 -26.90 -10.68
C ASN A 276 -5.93 -28.22 -10.22
N ASN A 277 -5.34 -28.89 -9.23
CA ASN A 277 -5.92 -30.07 -8.60
C ASN A 277 -7.01 -29.74 -7.56
N ASN A 278 -7.16 -28.47 -7.17
CA ASN A 278 -8.13 -27.99 -6.19
C ASN A 278 -8.79 -26.69 -6.69
N PRO A 279 -9.49 -26.71 -7.85
CA PRO A 279 -10.02 -25.50 -8.46
C PRO A 279 -11.13 -24.89 -7.60
N SER A 280 -11.19 -23.55 -7.57
CA SER A 280 -12.35 -22.87 -7.02
C SER A 280 -13.56 -23.14 -7.92
N GLY A 281 -14.66 -23.63 -7.36
CA GLY A 281 -15.89 -23.90 -8.13
C GLY A 281 -16.70 -22.65 -8.53
N PHE A 282 -16.09 -21.45 -8.52
CA PHE A 282 -16.79 -20.19 -8.77
C PHE A 282 -16.32 -19.55 -10.08
N ASP A 283 -17.27 -19.14 -10.90
CA ASP A 283 -17.02 -18.26 -12.04
C ASP A 283 -17.07 -16.80 -11.54
N THR A 284 -15.89 -16.17 -11.46
CA THR A 284 -15.73 -14.80 -10.92
C THR A 284 -14.77 -14.00 -11.77
N GLN A 285 -14.97 -12.68 -11.79
CA GLN A 285 -14.16 -11.74 -12.55
C GLN A 285 -13.36 -10.82 -11.62
N CYS A 286 -12.14 -10.49 -12.03
CA CYS A 286 -11.35 -9.41 -11.43
C CYS A 286 -11.14 -8.31 -12.47
N LYS A 287 -11.73 -7.13 -12.22
CA LYS A 287 -11.50 -5.93 -13.00
C LYS A 287 -10.46 -5.05 -12.30
N PHE A 288 -9.24 -5.07 -12.81
CA PHE A 288 -8.17 -4.18 -12.38
C PHE A 288 -8.08 -2.96 -13.30
N ILE A 289 -7.97 -1.77 -12.72
CA ILE A 289 -7.77 -0.51 -13.44
C ILE A 289 -6.46 0.12 -12.96
N GLU A 290 -5.50 0.23 -13.87
CA GLU A 290 -4.21 0.88 -13.60
C GLU A 290 -4.39 2.40 -13.54
N GLY A 291 -4.22 2.99 -12.37
CA GLY A 291 -4.40 4.44 -12.17
C GLY A 291 -4.69 4.83 -10.73
N SER A 292 -4.69 6.14 -10.47
CA SER A 292 -5.06 6.66 -9.15
C SER A 292 -6.57 6.56 -8.96
N ALA A 293 -7.02 5.94 -7.87
CA ALA A 293 -8.43 5.84 -7.54
C ALA A 293 -9.13 7.22 -7.45
N LEU A 294 -8.38 8.30 -7.19
CA LEU A 294 -8.91 9.67 -7.18
C LEU A 294 -9.53 10.08 -8.52
N PHE A 295 -8.98 9.56 -9.63
CA PHE A 295 -9.40 9.93 -10.99
C PHE A 295 -10.09 8.77 -11.70
N GLU A 296 -9.85 7.52 -11.31
CA GLU A 296 -10.49 6.36 -11.94
C GLU A 296 -11.83 5.98 -11.30
N LEU A 297 -12.00 6.15 -9.98
CA LEU A 297 -13.25 5.83 -9.30
C LEU A 297 -14.45 6.71 -9.75
N PRO A 298 -14.27 8.02 -10.04
CA PRO A 298 -15.33 8.84 -10.65
C PRO A 298 -15.90 8.30 -11.95
N LYS A 299 -15.17 7.44 -12.68
CA LYS A 299 -15.61 6.85 -13.96
C LYS A 299 -16.47 5.61 -13.78
N ILE A 300 -16.57 5.07 -12.57
CA ILE A 300 -17.42 3.92 -12.25
C ILE A 300 -18.86 4.38 -12.07
N ALA A 301 -19.83 3.60 -12.54
CA ALA A 301 -21.25 3.92 -12.39
C ALA A 301 -21.73 3.88 -10.93
N ASP A 302 -22.74 4.68 -10.61
CA ASP A 302 -23.44 4.71 -9.32
C ASP A 302 -23.98 3.32 -8.95
N GLY A 303 -24.00 2.99 -7.65
CA GLY A 303 -24.65 1.76 -7.17
C GLY A 303 -24.09 0.45 -7.75
N THR A 304 -22.83 0.43 -8.17
CA THR A 304 -22.16 -0.75 -8.74
C THR A 304 -21.61 -1.69 -7.66
N VAL A 305 -21.04 -1.14 -6.59
CA VAL A 305 -20.22 -1.86 -5.61
C VAL A 305 -21.07 -2.34 -4.42
N SER A 306 -20.95 -3.61 -4.06
CA SER A 306 -21.71 -4.21 -2.94
C SER A 306 -20.96 -4.14 -1.60
N ALA A 307 -19.62 -4.10 -1.62
CA ALA A 307 -18.79 -3.81 -0.45
C ALA A 307 -17.42 -3.26 -0.83
N VAL A 308 -16.75 -2.61 0.12
CA VAL A 308 -15.36 -2.13 -0.02
C VAL A 308 -14.53 -2.70 1.11
N ILE A 309 -13.38 -3.31 0.80
CA ILE A 309 -12.39 -3.75 1.80
C ILE A 309 -11.03 -3.29 1.32
N SER A 310 -10.44 -2.34 2.03
CA SER A 310 -9.23 -1.67 1.56
C SER A 310 -8.31 -1.19 2.69
N SER A 311 -7.11 -0.78 2.30
CA SER A 311 -6.17 -0.09 3.18
C SER A 311 -5.44 0.98 2.36
N PRO A 312 -5.70 2.27 2.64
CA PRO A 312 -5.01 3.34 1.93
C PRO A 312 -3.53 3.33 2.29
N PRO A 313 -2.66 3.87 1.42
CA PRO A 313 -1.33 4.32 1.84
C PRO A 313 -1.47 5.13 3.12
N TYR A 314 -0.75 4.78 4.19
CA TYR A 314 -0.94 5.47 5.47
C TYR A 314 -0.30 6.87 5.44
N CYS A 315 -0.83 7.79 6.25
CA CYS A 315 -0.28 9.12 6.45
C CYS A 315 1.01 9.10 7.28
N ASN A 316 1.99 8.28 6.90
CA ASN A 316 3.19 7.93 7.68
C ASN A 316 4.51 8.21 6.93
N ARG A 317 4.49 9.01 5.85
CA ARG A 317 5.63 9.37 4.97
C ARG A 317 6.22 8.20 4.18
N TYR A 318 5.48 7.12 3.98
CA TYR A 318 5.98 5.98 3.22
C TYR A 318 5.93 6.26 1.72
N ASP A 319 7.10 6.35 1.10
CA ASP A 319 7.22 6.63 -0.33
C ASP A 319 7.42 5.33 -1.12
N TYR A 320 6.32 4.80 -1.64
CA TYR A 320 6.31 3.59 -2.46
C TYR A 320 7.25 3.70 -3.68
N THR A 321 7.40 4.90 -4.24
CA THR A 321 8.30 5.10 -5.39
C THR A 321 9.78 5.00 -5.03
N ARG A 322 10.13 5.19 -3.75
CA ARG A 322 11.50 4.98 -3.24
C ARG A 322 11.71 3.53 -2.84
N THR A 323 10.75 2.93 -2.14
CA THR A 323 10.83 1.54 -1.69
C THR A 323 10.88 0.57 -2.86
N TYR A 324 10.11 0.82 -3.91
CA TYR A 324 10.03 -0.02 -5.11
C TYR A 324 10.86 0.53 -6.28
N ALA A 325 11.88 1.35 -6.00
CA ALA A 325 12.65 2.01 -7.04
C ALA A 325 13.40 1.01 -7.93
N MET A 326 13.86 -0.13 -7.39
CA MET A 326 14.53 -1.19 -8.16
C MET A 326 13.56 -1.80 -9.18
N GLU A 327 12.34 -2.11 -8.75
CA GLU A 327 11.25 -2.62 -9.57
C GLU A 327 10.84 -1.64 -10.65
N LEU A 328 10.62 -0.36 -10.29
CA LEU A 328 10.23 0.68 -11.24
C LEU A 328 11.31 0.91 -12.31
N ALA A 329 12.59 0.91 -11.91
CA ALA A 329 13.71 1.03 -12.85
C ALA A 329 13.78 -0.16 -13.81
N TYR A 330 13.67 -1.39 -13.29
CA TYR A 330 13.65 -2.62 -14.10
C TYR A 330 12.48 -2.64 -15.11
N LEU A 331 11.32 -2.10 -14.72
CA LEU A 331 10.16 -1.94 -15.61
C LEU A 331 10.32 -0.77 -16.61
N GLY A 332 11.48 -0.12 -16.66
CA GLY A 332 11.82 0.92 -17.63
C GLY A 332 11.30 2.32 -17.25
N MET A 333 10.88 2.54 -16.01
CA MET A 333 10.39 3.85 -15.58
C MET A 333 11.53 4.86 -15.48
N SER A 334 11.41 5.96 -16.21
CA SER A 334 12.38 7.07 -16.16
C SER A 334 12.31 7.86 -14.86
N GLU A 335 13.34 8.65 -14.58
CA GLU A 335 13.35 9.62 -13.48
C GLU A 335 12.12 10.54 -13.46
N ALA A 336 11.71 11.04 -14.63
CA ALA A 336 10.52 11.86 -14.77
C ALA A 336 9.25 11.06 -14.48
N GLY A 337 9.18 9.81 -14.96
CA GLY A 337 8.09 8.88 -14.67
C GLY A 337 7.94 8.61 -13.18
N VAL A 338 9.02 8.31 -12.46
CA VAL A 338 9.01 8.09 -11.01
C VAL A 338 8.56 9.33 -10.24
N ARG A 339 8.98 10.53 -10.67
CA ARG A 339 8.52 11.79 -10.08
C ARG A 339 7.03 12.03 -10.30
N LYS A 340 6.54 11.76 -11.51
CA LYS A 340 5.10 11.85 -11.84
C LYS A 340 4.30 10.86 -11.01
N LEU A 341 4.70 9.58 -11.00
CA LEU A 341 4.07 8.53 -10.19
C LEU A 341 3.98 8.92 -8.71
N ARG A 342 5.06 9.50 -8.15
CA ARG A 342 5.06 9.99 -6.77
C ARG A 342 3.99 11.06 -6.53
N GLN A 343 3.80 11.97 -7.47
CA GLN A 343 2.77 12.99 -7.36
C GLN A 343 1.36 12.42 -7.54
N ASP A 344 1.19 11.41 -8.39
CA ASP A 344 -0.11 10.80 -8.67
C ASP A 344 -0.62 9.88 -7.54
N LEU A 345 0.30 9.37 -6.68
CA LEU A 345 -0.06 8.67 -5.43
C LEU A 345 -0.90 9.58 -4.52
N LEU A 346 -1.74 8.97 -3.67
CA LEU A 346 -2.34 9.65 -2.52
C LEU A 346 -1.26 10.40 -1.74
N SER A 347 -1.55 11.57 -1.18
CA SER A 347 -0.60 12.45 -0.46
C SER A 347 -0.04 11.85 0.83
N CYS A 348 0.71 10.75 0.71
CA CYS A 348 1.26 9.95 1.80
C CYS A 348 2.77 10.16 1.98
N THR A 349 3.41 10.98 1.14
CA THR A 349 4.82 11.40 1.27
C THR A 349 4.97 12.92 1.34
N VAL A 350 6.03 13.37 2.01
CA VAL A 350 6.36 14.80 2.21
C VAL A 350 6.74 15.53 0.92
N GLU A 351 6.95 14.80 -0.17
CA GLU A 351 7.25 15.33 -1.50
C GLU A 351 5.98 15.66 -2.31
N ASN A 352 4.79 15.21 -1.86
CA ASN A 352 3.54 15.47 -2.57
C ASN A 352 3.20 16.96 -2.55
N LYS A 353 2.74 17.46 -3.70
CA LYS A 353 2.11 18.76 -3.84
C LYS A 353 0.61 18.62 -3.64
N SER A 354 -0.05 19.75 -3.35
CA SER A 354 -1.51 19.80 -3.33
C SER A 354 -2.09 19.39 -4.69
N LYS A 355 -3.17 18.62 -4.64
CA LYS A 355 -3.94 18.19 -5.82
C LYS A 355 -5.25 18.96 -5.99
N ILE A 356 -5.52 19.99 -5.18
CA ILE A 356 -6.81 20.71 -5.18
C ILE A 356 -7.15 21.26 -6.57
N GLU A 357 -6.24 21.97 -7.22
CA GLU A 357 -6.44 22.49 -8.59
C GLU A 357 -6.70 21.37 -9.60
N GLN A 358 -5.92 20.27 -9.52
CA GLN A 358 -6.10 19.11 -10.41
C GLN A 358 -7.46 18.44 -10.21
N LEU A 359 -7.91 18.31 -8.95
CA LEU A 359 -9.23 17.78 -8.62
C LEU A 359 -10.33 18.72 -9.13
N GLN A 360 -10.18 20.03 -8.94
CA GLN A 360 -11.16 21.01 -9.42
C GLN A 360 -11.33 20.94 -10.94
N ASP A 361 -10.22 20.98 -11.67
CA ASP A 361 -10.21 20.89 -13.14
C ASP A 361 -10.81 19.57 -13.61
N TYR A 362 -10.45 18.47 -12.97
CA TYR A 362 -10.98 17.15 -13.30
C TYR A 362 -12.49 17.06 -13.06
N TYR A 363 -12.97 17.48 -11.88
CA TYR A 363 -14.40 17.45 -11.55
C TYR A 363 -15.22 18.38 -12.44
N LYS A 364 -14.66 19.54 -12.83
CA LYS A 364 -15.25 20.41 -13.85
C LYS A 364 -15.32 19.72 -15.21
N GLN A 365 -14.27 19.05 -15.63
CA GLN A 365 -14.21 18.33 -16.91
C GLN A 365 -15.26 17.21 -17.01
N ILE A 366 -15.51 16.48 -15.92
CA ILE A 366 -16.54 15.43 -15.90
C ILE A 366 -17.95 15.96 -15.59
N GLY A 367 -18.14 17.29 -15.52
CA GLY A 367 -19.44 17.91 -15.25
C GLY A 367 -19.95 17.70 -13.82
N GLN A 368 -19.06 17.51 -12.85
CA GLN A 368 -19.39 17.20 -11.45
C GLN A 368 -18.88 18.29 -10.48
N GLN A 369 -18.92 19.56 -10.91
CA GLN A 369 -18.44 20.69 -10.10
C GLN A 369 -19.15 20.81 -8.75
N GLU A 370 -20.47 20.58 -8.70
CA GLU A 370 -21.24 20.60 -7.44
C GLU A 370 -20.72 19.57 -6.43
N ARG A 371 -20.30 18.39 -6.90
CA ARG A 371 -19.72 17.35 -6.04
C ARG A 371 -18.37 17.77 -5.49
N TYR A 372 -17.54 18.41 -6.31
CA TYR A 372 -16.28 18.99 -5.85
C TYR A 372 -16.52 20.03 -4.76
N GLU A 373 -17.44 20.97 -4.98
CA GLU A 373 -17.76 22.04 -4.03
C GLU A 373 -18.29 21.46 -2.71
N ARG A 374 -19.24 20.50 -2.77
CA ARG A 374 -19.75 19.81 -1.58
C ARG A 374 -18.63 19.09 -0.81
N THR A 375 -17.76 18.37 -1.51
CA THR A 375 -16.65 17.65 -0.88
C THR A 375 -15.64 18.62 -0.25
N MET A 376 -15.32 19.73 -0.91
CA MET A 376 -14.43 20.76 -0.36
C MET A 376 -15.04 21.45 0.86
N ASN A 377 -16.33 21.76 0.86
CA ASN A 377 -17.00 22.33 2.03
C ASN A 377 -16.87 21.42 3.25
N ILE A 378 -16.99 20.09 3.08
CA ILE A 378 -16.76 19.12 4.16
C ILE A 378 -15.32 19.21 4.69
N VAL A 379 -14.33 19.28 3.81
CA VAL A 379 -12.90 19.41 4.18
C VAL A 379 -12.65 20.71 4.94
N ASP A 380 -13.17 21.82 4.44
CA ASP A 380 -12.92 23.17 4.95
C ASP A 380 -13.63 23.39 6.30
N GLU A 381 -14.83 22.83 6.48
CA GLU A 381 -15.62 22.98 7.70
C GLU A 381 -15.34 21.89 8.76
N ASN A 382 -14.55 20.85 8.45
CA ASN A 382 -14.25 19.79 9.42
C ASN A 382 -13.39 20.31 10.58
N ALA A 383 -14.02 20.52 11.74
CA ALA A 383 -13.39 21.11 12.92
C ALA A 383 -12.11 20.37 13.39
N ALA A 384 -12.08 19.04 13.32
CA ALA A 384 -10.93 18.25 13.77
C ALA A 384 -9.76 18.35 12.78
N LEU A 385 -10.04 18.32 11.47
CA LEU A 385 -9.02 18.51 10.43
C LEU A 385 -8.41 19.92 10.53
N GLN A 386 -9.24 20.95 10.66
CA GLN A 386 -8.76 22.33 10.83
C GLN A 386 -7.95 22.49 12.13
N GLU A 387 -8.37 21.88 13.24
CA GLU A 387 -7.60 21.86 14.49
C GLU A 387 -6.22 21.20 14.30
N ILE A 388 -6.15 20.06 13.60
CA ILE A 388 -4.89 19.36 13.30
C ILE A 388 -3.98 20.22 12.43
N ASN A 389 -4.50 20.80 11.36
CA ASN A 389 -3.71 21.63 10.44
C ASN A 389 -3.13 22.85 11.16
N ASN A 390 -3.94 23.53 11.99
CA ASN A 390 -3.49 24.66 12.80
C ASN A 390 -2.45 24.24 13.85
N ALA A 391 -2.66 23.12 14.54
CA ALA A 391 -1.69 22.61 15.52
C ALA A 391 -0.34 22.29 14.87
N LEU A 392 -0.33 21.64 13.70
CA LEU A 392 0.90 21.36 12.96
C LEU A 392 1.58 22.65 12.47
N LYS A 393 0.81 23.65 12.03
CA LYS A 393 1.35 24.96 11.66
C LYS A 393 2.07 25.63 12.84
N ASN A 394 1.43 25.68 14.01
CA ASN A 394 2.02 26.24 15.23
C ASN A 394 3.31 25.48 15.64
N ARG A 395 3.29 24.14 15.61
CA ARG A 395 4.49 23.32 15.87
C ARG A 395 5.61 23.61 14.88
N ASN A 396 5.30 23.86 13.62
CA ASN A 396 6.29 24.23 12.61
C ASN A 396 6.88 25.63 12.84
N GLU A 397 6.05 26.62 13.22
CA GLU A 397 6.50 27.97 13.57
C GLU A 397 7.45 27.96 14.77
N ASN A 398 7.24 27.04 15.72
CA ASN A 398 8.13 26.78 16.85
C ASN A 398 9.37 25.92 16.49
N GLY A 399 9.58 25.60 15.22
CA GLY A 399 10.74 24.80 14.76
C GLY A 399 10.70 23.32 15.16
N GLU A 400 9.53 22.79 15.54
CA GLU A 400 9.38 21.44 16.09
C GLU A 400 9.13 20.36 15.02
N ILE A 401 8.78 20.78 13.81
CA ILE A 401 8.56 19.90 12.66
C ILE A 401 9.86 19.77 11.86
N ASN A 402 10.32 18.51 11.74
CA ASN A 402 11.59 18.18 11.06
C ASN A 402 11.54 18.29 9.52
N ASN A 403 10.35 18.33 8.92
CA ASN A 403 10.17 18.50 7.49
C ASN A 403 8.83 19.21 7.23
N LYS A 404 8.89 20.40 6.62
CA LYS A 404 7.70 21.24 6.37
C LYS A 404 6.69 20.60 5.40
N GLY A 405 7.12 19.64 4.57
CA GLY A 405 6.24 18.87 3.70
C GLY A 405 5.18 18.06 4.45
N VAL A 406 5.35 17.85 5.76
CA VAL A 406 4.35 17.18 6.62
C VAL A 406 3.01 17.90 6.64
N LEU A 407 3.03 19.24 6.66
CA LEU A 407 1.79 20.03 6.74
C LEU A 407 0.95 19.75 5.50
N LYS A 408 1.56 19.91 4.31
CA LYS A 408 0.92 19.66 3.02
C LYS A 408 0.51 18.21 2.83
N MET A 409 1.34 17.27 3.30
CA MET A 409 1.03 15.85 3.24
C MET A 409 -0.20 15.51 4.09
N VAL A 410 -0.26 15.97 5.34
CA VAL A 410 -1.39 15.69 6.24
C VAL A 410 -2.68 16.29 5.68
N GLU A 411 -2.64 17.57 5.30
CA GLU A 411 -3.78 18.26 4.70
C GLU A 411 -4.24 17.56 3.41
N GLY A 412 -3.34 17.39 2.44
CA GLY A 412 -3.64 16.73 1.17
C GLY A 412 -4.14 15.29 1.34
N TYR A 413 -3.63 14.54 2.33
CA TYR A 413 -4.07 13.18 2.62
C TYR A 413 -5.56 13.11 2.97
N PHE A 414 -6.01 13.96 3.90
CA PHE A 414 -7.40 13.95 4.34
C PHE A 414 -8.33 14.60 3.31
N THR A 415 -7.88 15.64 2.60
CA THR A 415 -8.62 16.18 1.45
C THR A 415 -8.88 15.09 0.42
N GLU A 416 -7.82 14.41 -0.04
CA GLU A 416 -7.93 13.36 -1.07
C GLU A 416 -8.74 12.15 -0.61
N LEU A 417 -8.62 11.72 0.66
CA LEU A 417 -9.49 10.68 1.22
C LEU A 417 -10.97 11.11 1.24
N THR A 418 -11.27 12.38 1.50
CA THR A 418 -12.65 12.88 1.50
C THR A 418 -13.25 12.80 0.09
N PHE A 419 -12.48 13.10 -0.95
CA PHE A 419 -12.88 12.86 -2.34
C PHE A 419 -13.14 11.38 -2.64
N LEU A 420 -12.24 10.50 -2.20
CA LEU A 420 -12.42 9.06 -2.36
C LEU A 420 -13.68 8.57 -1.63
N PHE A 421 -13.93 9.02 -0.40
CA PHE A 421 -15.13 8.65 0.34
C PHE A 421 -16.40 9.15 -0.34
N SER A 422 -16.37 10.34 -0.96
CA SER A 422 -17.50 10.89 -1.73
C SER A 422 -17.83 10.01 -2.94
N GLU A 423 -16.81 9.57 -3.67
CA GLU A 423 -16.97 8.64 -4.78
C GLU A 423 -17.36 7.23 -4.33
N LEU A 424 -16.79 6.72 -3.23
CA LEU A 424 -17.18 5.44 -2.65
C LEU A 424 -18.64 5.46 -2.23
N TYR A 425 -19.11 6.54 -1.61
CA TYR A 425 -20.52 6.70 -1.27
C TYR A 425 -21.38 6.62 -2.52
N ARG A 426 -21.02 7.30 -3.61
CA ARG A 426 -21.78 7.23 -4.86
C ARG A 426 -21.81 5.83 -5.48
N VAL A 427 -20.66 5.19 -5.66
CA VAL A 427 -20.56 3.90 -6.37
C VAL A 427 -21.05 2.73 -5.53
N CYS A 428 -21.14 2.85 -4.21
CA CYS A 428 -21.70 1.81 -3.36
C CYS A 428 -23.21 1.68 -3.54
N LYS A 429 -23.72 0.45 -3.50
CA LYS A 429 -25.16 0.16 -3.38
C LYS A 429 -25.67 0.59 -2.00
N THR A 430 -26.95 0.93 -1.90
CA THR A 430 -27.59 1.15 -0.60
C THR A 430 -27.43 -0.11 0.26
N GLY A 431 -27.01 0.06 1.51
CA GLY A 431 -26.73 -1.03 2.44
C GLY A 431 -25.33 -1.63 2.32
N ALA A 432 -24.50 -1.22 1.36
CA ALA A 432 -23.13 -1.70 1.21
C ALA A 432 -22.27 -1.33 2.42
N TYR A 433 -21.39 -2.26 2.82
CA TYR A 433 -20.40 -2.03 3.87
C TYR A 433 -19.06 -1.58 3.29
N VAL A 434 -18.41 -0.65 3.99
CA VAL A 434 -17.10 -0.09 3.63
C VAL A 434 -16.17 -0.27 4.81
N ALA A 435 -15.11 -1.07 4.63
CA ALA A 435 -14.07 -1.29 5.62
C ALA A 435 -12.72 -0.74 5.18
N PHE A 436 -12.11 0.06 6.05
CA PHE A 436 -10.78 0.63 5.87
C PHE A 436 -9.87 0.22 7.03
N VAL A 437 -8.76 -0.44 6.70
CA VAL A 437 -7.67 -0.68 7.65
C VAL A 437 -6.79 0.57 7.68
N ASN A 438 -6.64 1.20 8.84
CA ASN A 438 -5.89 2.44 9.01
C ASN A 438 -5.02 2.44 10.28
N ASP A 439 -4.09 3.40 10.34
CA ASP A 439 -3.14 3.58 11.44
C ASP A 439 -3.21 5.03 11.93
N ASN A 440 -3.42 5.24 13.23
CA ASN A 440 -3.20 6.55 13.84
C ASN A 440 -1.72 6.92 13.76
N VAL A 441 -1.45 8.23 13.64
CA VAL A 441 -0.10 8.76 13.46
C VAL A 441 0.16 9.92 14.43
N ARG A 442 1.44 10.26 14.60
CA ARG A 442 1.85 11.38 15.45
C ARG A 442 2.96 12.19 14.79
N TYR A 443 2.81 13.51 14.77
CA TYR A 443 3.80 14.43 14.24
C TYR A 443 4.05 15.59 15.20
N ALA A 444 5.32 15.79 15.57
CA ALA A 444 5.75 16.86 16.48
C ALA A 444 4.90 16.95 17.76
N GLY A 445 4.63 15.81 18.39
CA GLY A 445 3.81 15.75 19.60
C GLY A 445 2.30 15.70 19.37
N GLU A 446 1.81 16.05 18.17
CA GLU A 446 0.39 16.04 17.81
C GLU A 446 -0.07 14.65 17.34
N VAL A 447 -1.01 14.06 18.06
CA VAL A 447 -1.69 12.81 17.69
C VAL A 447 -2.79 13.13 16.68
N ILE A 448 -2.82 12.36 15.60
CA ILE A 448 -3.83 12.43 14.55
C ILE A 448 -4.64 11.13 14.62
N PRO A 449 -5.90 11.18 15.11
CA PRO A 449 -6.77 10.01 15.17
C PRO A 449 -7.34 9.71 13.78
N VAL A 450 -6.55 9.07 12.92
CA VAL A 450 -6.93 8.74 11.54
C VAL A 450 -8.23 7.93 11.51
N ASP A 451 -8.38 6.96 12.41
CA ASP A 451 -9.60 6.15 12.53
C ASP A 451 -10.86 7.00 12.72
N PHE A 452 -10.85 7.90 13.70
CA PHE A 452 -12.01 8.71 14.04
C PHE A 452 -12.20 9.89 13.09
N LEU A 453 -11.12 10.52 12.63
CA LEU A 453 -11.21 11.60 11.65
C LEU A 453 -11.77 11.10 10.31
N THR A 454 -11.29 9.97 9.78
CA THR A 454 -11.82 9.41 8.54
C THR A 454 -13.27 8.95 8.69
N THR A 455 -13.63 8.38 9.85
CA THR A 455 -15.03 8.06 10.16
C THR A 455 -15.91 9.31 10.18
N ASN A 456 -15.43 10.42 10.75
CA ASN A 456 -16.16 11.69 10.78
C ASN A 456 -16.35 12.29 9.38
N LEU A 457 -15.31 12.30 8.56
CA LEU A 457 -15.40 12.76 7.16
C LEU A 457 -16.37 11.89 6.35
N ALA A 458 -16.31 10.56 6.50
CA ALA A 458 -17.23 9.64 5.84
C ALA A 458 -18.70 9.84 6.30
N GLU A 459 -18.91 10.10 7.58
CA GLU A 459 -20.23 10.41 8.14
C GLU A 459 -20.80 11.72 7.57
N GLN A 460 -19.99 12.77 7.47
CA GLN A 460 -20.39 14.05 6.86
C GLN A 460 -20.74 13.92 5.36
N ILE A 461 -20.18 12.94 4.66
CA ILE A 461 -20.54 12.61 3.27
C ILE A 461 -21.91 11.93 3.21
N GLY A 462 -22.24 11.10 4.20
CA GLY A 462 -23.53 10.43 4.33
C GLY A 462 -23.47 8.96 4.75
N PHE A 463 -22.28 8.40 5.02
CA PHE A 463 -22.18 7.05 5.56
C PHE A 463 -22.66 7.00 7.02
N THR A 464 -23.18 5.85 7.45
CA THR A 464 -23.45 5.57 8.85
C THR A 464 -22.25 4.82 9.46
N PRO A 465 -21.60 5.36 10.50
CA PRO A 465 -20.58 4.61 11.25
C PRO A 465 -21.18 3.37 11.91
N VAL A 466 -20.55 2.21 11.73
CA VAL A 466 -21.06 0.94 12.25
C VAL A 466 -20.19 0.43 13.39
N LYS A 467 -18.88 0.30 13.16
CA LYS A 467 -17.96 -0.30 14.12
C LYS A 467 -16.54 0.17 13.87
N ILE A 468 -15.74 0.29 14.93
CA ILE A 468 -14.31 0.54 14.84
C ILE A 468 -13.56 -0.53 15.62
N TYR A 469 -12.96 -1.49 14.91
CA TYR A 469 -12.13 -2.50 15.55
C TYR A 469 -10.73 -1.95 15.79
N THR A 470 -10.30 -1.87 17.03
CA THR A 470 -8.95 -1.46 17.40
C THR A 470 -8.16 -2.69 17.84
N LEU A 471 -6.93 -2.82 17.34
CA LEU A 471 -6.08 -3.93 17.73
C LEU A 471 -5.57 -3.81 19.17
N LYS A 472 -5.50 -4.95 19.88
CA LYS A 472 -4.82 -5.01 21.20
C LYS A 472 -3.35 -4.60 21.16
N GLN A 473 -2.64 -4.84 20.06
CA GLN A 473 -1.25 -4.40 19.99
C GLN A 473 -1.19 -2.89 19.73
N GLN A 474 -0.86 -2.11 20.76
CA GLN A 474 -0.61 -0.68 20.64
C GLN A 474 0.65 -0.45 19.79
N LYS A 475 0.59 0.54 18.90
CA LYS A 475 1.74 0.98 18.12
C LYS A 475 2.49 2.06 18.89
N GLY A 476 3.80 1.90 19.01
CA GLY A 476 4.67 2.95 19.53
C GLY A 476 4.89 4.07 18.51
N ASN A 477 5.10 5.29 19.00
CA ASN A 477 5.59 6.40 18.17
C ASN A 477 7.04 6.12 17.72
N SER A 478 7.56 6.91 16.78
CA SER A 478 9.00 6.84 16.47
C SER A 478 9.82 7.13 17.73
N SER A 479 10.97 6.46 17.89
CA SER A 479 11.81 6.62 19.09
C SER A 479 12.21 8.07 19.35
N GLN A 480 12.35 8.86 18.27
CA GLN A 480 12.60 10.30 18.33
C GLN A 480 11.42 11.06 18.96
N GLN A 481 10.19 10.77 18.53
CA GLN A 481 8.98 11.38 19.11
C GLN A 481 8.79 10.94 20.56
N MET A 482 9.02 9.65 20.87
CA MET A 482 8.91 9.15 22.25
C MET A 482 9.91 9.83 23.20
N LYS A 483 11.14 10.05 22.73
CA LYS A 483 12.17 10.74 23.53
C LYS A 483 11.80 12.20 23.78
N LYS A 484 11.22 12.90 22.80
CA LYS A 484 10.93 14.33 22.90
C LYS A 484 9.58 14.63 23.58
N TYR A 485 8.54 13.85 23.31
CA TYR A 485 7.15 14.17 23.68
C TYR A 485 6.47 13.07 24.50
N GLY A 486 7.24 12.14 25.07
CA GLY A 486 6.72 11.02 25.84
C GLY A 486 6.02 9.95 24.99
N ARG A 487 5.55 8.90 25.67
CA ARG A 487 4.86 7.77 25.04
C ARG A 487 3.35 8.04 25.00
N VAL A 488 2.76 7.83 23.83
CA VAL A 488 1.32 7.81 23.61
C VAL A 488 1.04 6.59 22.76
N ALA A 489 0.08 5.76 23.16
CA ALA A 489 -0.33 4.60 22.40
C ALA A 489 -1.09 5.04 21.14
N LEU A 490 -0.63 4.61 19.97
CA LEU A 490 -1.36 4.82 18.73
C LEU A 490 -2.17 3.56 18.40
N ARG A 491 -3.40 3.79 17.95
CA ARG A 491 -4.30 2.73 17.49
C ARG A 491 -3.99 2.34 16.05
N LYS A 492 -4.10 1.03 15.80
CA LYS A 492 -4.27 0.48 14.46
C LYS A 492 -5.69 -0.09 14.42
N SER A 493 -6.45 0.32 13.43
CA SER A 493 -7.90 0.16 13.46
C SER A 493 -8.46 -0.31 12.12
N ILE A 494 -9.64 -0.91 12.16
CA ILE A 494 -10.49 -1.20 11.01
C ILE A 494 -11.79 -0.43 11.23
N THR A 495 -12.01 0.61 10.43
CA THR A 495 -13.25 1.40 10.47
C THR A 495 -14.26 0.80 9.51
N ILE A 496 -15.48 0.56 9.98
CA ILE A 496 -16.58 -0.01 9.19
C ILE A 496 -17.72 0.99 9.15
N TRP A 497 -18.16 1.30 7.93
CA TRP A 497 -19.30 2.18 7.65
C TRP A 497 -20.31 1.47 6.76
N LYS A 498 -21.53 1.99 6.71
CA LYS A 498 -22.61 1.50 5.85
C LYS A 498 -23.23 2.64 5.05
N LYS A 499 -23.49 2.42 3.77
CA LYS A 499 -24.26 3.35 2.94
C LYS A 499 -25.75 3.25 3.21
#